data_AF-A0A2N1MSJ1-F1
#
_entry.id   AF-A0A2N1MSJ1-F1
#
_cell.length_a   1.000
_cell.length_b   1.000
_cell.length_c   1.000
_cell.angle_alpha   90.00
_cell.angle_beta   90.00
_cell.angle_gamma   90.00
#
_symmetry.space_group_name_H-M   'P 1'
#
loop_
_entity.id
_entity.type
_entity.pdbx_description
1 polymer ?
#
loop_
_entity_poly.entity_id
_entity_poly.type
_entity_poly.pdbx_seq_one_letter_code
_entity_poly.pdbx_strand_id
1 'polypeptide(L)'
;MRWKEFKSEANEYNFVGQEKFERPHLIKNLEVIVKSNVETAMEVNIFHILNTVFKKYKFEKQNDLGFLKDIYISPFKPDYTCYLKTINNLLKQILAIKIRRYIVIEGFENFDDEDLKRQSFSRPLHDVIEQLYNYISVLELQYEILSSYDYHWFFYRPKNNNTELYISHPLKHDSTDPPVLKAYAYLVVLLTDRFRPDLA
;
A
#
# COMPACT_ATOMS: atom_id res chain seq x y z
N MET A 1 14.04 7.73 -3.14
CA MET A 1 13.75 9.17 -3.39
C MET A 1 12.38 9.51 -2.80
N ARG A 2 12.05 10.80 -2.66
CA ARG A 2 10.73 11.25 -2.18
C ARG A 2 9.75 11.35 -3.34
N TRP A 3 8.54 10.83 -3.15
CA TRP A 3 7.38 11.12 -4.01
C TRP A 3 6.68 12.36 -3.46
N LYS A 4 6.98 13.53 -4.02
CA LYS A 4 6.53 14.82 -3.45
C LYS A 4 5.08 15.13 -3.81
N GLU A 5 4.66 14.65 -4.97
CA GLU A 5 3.39 14.97 -5.62
C GLU A 5 2.25 14.07 -5.14
N PHE A 6 2.54 12.92 -4.53
CA PHE A 6 1.53 11.93 -4.13
C PHE A 6 0.34 12.54 -3.38
N LYS A 7 0.64 13.40 -2.40
CA LYS A 7 -0.38 14.00 -1.52
C LYS A 7 -1.33 14.88 -2.31
N SER A 8 -0.81 15.78 -3.14
CA SER A 8 -1.61 16.68 -3.98
C SER A 8 -2.39 15.90 -5.02
N GLU A 9 -1.75 14.94 -5.70
CA GLU A 9 -2.40 14.14 -6.75
C GLU A 9 -3.57 13.32 -6.17
N ALA A 10 -3.37 12.65 -5.03
CA ALA A 10 -4.41 11.89 -4.36
C ALA A 10 -5.55 12.78 -3.86
N ASN A 11 -5.25 14.01 -3.42
CA ASN A 11 -6.25 14.94 -2.93
C ASN A 11 -7.07 15.58 -4.06
N GLU A 12 -6.47 15.84 -5.21
CA GLU A 12 -7.15 16.42 -6.37
C GLU A 12 -7.94 15.37 -7.18
N TYR A 13 -7.61 14.08 -7.02
CA TYR A 13 -8.28 13.03 -7.77
C TYR A 13 -9.79 12.97 -7.49
N ASN A 14 -10.58 12.98 -8.57
CA ASN A 14 -12.03 12.91 -8.53
C ASN A 14 -12.52 11.55 -9.03
N PHE A 15 -13.08 10.74 -8.13
CA PHE A 15 -13.61 9.41 -8.43
C PHE A 15 -15.00 9.49 -9.07
N VAL A 16 -15.10 10.11 -10.25
CA VAL A 16 -16.37 10.24 -10.98
C VAL A 16 -16.98 8.85 -11.21
N GLY A 17 -18.22 8.66 -10.78
CA GLY A 17 -18.97 7.41 -10.95
C GLY A 17 -18.69 6.32 -9.91
N GLN A 18 -17.89 6.58 -8.88
CA GLN A 18 -17.72 5.66 -7.75
C GLN A 18 -18.55 6.10 -6.53
N GLU A 19 -18.98 5.13 -5.72
CA GLU A 19 -19.62 5.39 -4.44
C GLU A 19 -18.66 6.18 -3.53
N LYS A 20 -19.20 7.15 -2.77
CA LYS A 20 -18.39 7.94 -1.85
C LYS A 20 -17.89 7.05 -0.71
N PHE A 21 -16.63 7.22 -0.33
CA PHE A 21 -16.10 6.57 0.86
C PHE A 21 -16.88 7.05 2.09
N GLU A 22 -17.45 6.12 2.84
CA GLU A 22 -17.86 6.43 4.20
C GLU A 22 -16.63 6.74 5.05
N ARG A 23 -16.81 7.62 6.04
CA ARG A 23 -15.74 7.88 7.02
C ARG A 23 -15.48 6.57 7.78
N PRO A 24 -14.23 6.13 7.92
CA PRO A 24 -13.95 4.91 8.65
C PRO A 24 -14.37 5.04 10.11
N HIS A 25 -14.99 3.98 10.63
CA HIS A 25 -15.32 3.86 12.04
C HIS A 25 -14.07 3.52 12.84
N LEU A 26 -13.20 4.51 13.05
CA LEU A 26 -11.97 4.31 13.82
C LEU A 26 -12.30 3.75 15.20
N ILE A 27 -11.70 2.61 15.54
CA ILE A 27 -11.81 2.03 16.88
C ILE A 27 -11.05 2.98 17.82
N LYS A 28 -11.78 3.79 18.58
CA LYS A 28 -11.20 4.70 19.56
C LYS A 28 -10.45 3.88 20.62
N ASN A 29 -9.24 4.32 20.96
CA ASN A 29 -8.37 3.68 21.96
C ASN A 29 -7.92 2.26 21.61
N LEU A 30 -7.86 1.89 20.32
CA LEU A 30 -7.21 0.64 19.94
C LEU A 30 -5.71 0.77 20.20
N GLU A 31 -5.22 0.16 21.27
CA GLU A 31 -3.79 0.07 21.52
C GLU A 31 -3.19 -1.02 20.62
N VAL A 32 -2.40 -0.61 19.63
CA VAL A 32 -1.76 -1.51 18.68
C VAL A 32 -0.48 -2.07 19.30
N ILE A 33 -0.63 -3.02 20.22
CA ILE A 33 0.49 -3.64 20.96
C ILE A 33 1.15 -4.74 20.11
N VAL A 34 0.35 -5.48 19.34
CA VAL A 34 0.78 -6.64 18.55
C VAL A 34 0.36 -6.54 17.09
N LYS A 35 1.03 -7.29 16.20
CA LYS A 35 0.76 -7.25 14.75
C LYS A 35 -0.70 -7.61 14.41
N SER A 36 -1.32 -8.54 15.14
CA SER A 36 -2.74 -8.91 14.93
C SER A 36 -3.72 -7.75 15.16
N ASN A 37 -3.37 -6.77 16.00
CA ASN A 37 -4.18 -5.56 16.19
C ASN A 37 -4.11 -4.68 14.93
N VAL A 38 -2.93 -4.57 14.31
CA VAL A 38 -2.77 -3.91 13.00
C VAL A 38 -3.63 -4.61 11.95
N GLU A 39 -3.55 -5.95 11.86
CA GLU A 39 -4.34 -6.76 10.92
C GLU A 39 -5.84 -6.47 11.04
N THR A 40 -6.37 -6.56 12.26
CA THR A 40 -7.79 -6.31 12.54
C THR A 40 -8.20 -4.89 12.18
N ALA A 41 -7.38 -3.90 12.54
CA ALA A 41 -7.66 -2.50 12.26
C ALA A 41 -7.67 -2.20 10.75
N MET A 42 -6.72 -2.76 10.01
CA MET A 42 -6.65 -2.66 8.56
C MET A 42 -7.87 -3.29 7.89
N GLU A 43 -8.26 -4.49 8.32
CA GLU A 43 -9.41 -5.22 7.76
C GLU A 43 -10.72 -4.48 7.98
N VAL A 44 -10.99 -4.02 9.20
CA VAL A 44 -12.27 -3.37 9.55
C VAL A 44 -12.36 -1.95 9.02
N ASN A 45 -11.29 -1.15 9.17
CA ASN A 45 -11.37 0.29 8.93
C ASN A 45 -10.93 0.71 7.53
N ILE A 46 -10.25 -0.16 6.79
CA ILE A 46 -9.74 0.16 5.45
C ILE A 46 -10.29 -0.84 4.44
N PHE A 47 -9.95 -2.12 4.55
CA PHE A 47 -10.24 -3.09 3.50
C PHE A 47 -11.72 -3.42 3.36
N HIS A 48 -12.47 -3.53 4.46
CA HIS A 48 -13.92 -3.75 4.40
C HIS A 48 -14.63 -2.62 3.65
N ILE A 49 -14.28 -1.36 3.95
CA ILE A 49 -14.87 -0.19 3.31
C ILE A 49 -14.49 -0.16 1.83
N LEU A 50 -13.20 -0.30 1.51
CA LEU A 50 -12.72 -0.34 0.13
C LEU A 50 -13.38 -1.47 -0.66
N ASN A 51 -13.49 -2.68 -0.10
CA ASN A 51 -14.15 -3.80 -0.78
C ASN A 51 -15.65 -3.56 -1.03
N THR A 52 -16.29 -2.77 -0.17
CA THR A 52 -17.72 -2.41 -0.31
C THR A 52 -17.92 -1.42 -1.44
N VAL A 53 -17.12 -0.35 -1.48
CA VAL A 53 -17.28 0.74 -2.46
C VAL A 53 -16.59 0.45 -3.80
N PHE A 54 -15.43 -0.22 -3.80
CA PHE A 54 -14.59 -0.50 -4.97
C PHE A 54 -14.81 -1.93 -5.49
N LYS A 55 -16.03 -2.23 -5.96
CA LYS A 55 -16.48 -3.59 -6.32
C LYS A 55 -15.62 -4.30 -7.37
N LYS A 56 -14.95 -3.54 -8.26
CA LYS A 56 -14.01 -4.05 -9.27
C LYS A 56 -12.72 -4.63 -8.66
N TYR A 57 -12.45 -4.31 -7.41
CA TYR A 57 -11.24 -4.66 -6.70
C TYR A 57 -11.54 -5.57 -5.51
N LYS A 58 -10.50 -6.21 -4.98
CA LYS A 58 -10.57 -7.03 -3.79
C LYS A 58 -9.28 -6.92 -3.00
N PHE A 59 -9.37 -6.32 -1.83
CA PHE A 59 -8.32 -6.30 -0.81
C PHE A 59 -8.53 -7.52 0.09
N GLU A 60 -7.54 -8.39 0.17
CA GLU A 60 -7.62 -9.55 1.05
C GLU A 60 -6.25 -9.97 1.57
N LYS A 61 -6.27 -10.74 2.67
CA LYS A 61 -5.08 -11.36 3.21
C LYS A 61 -4.50 -12.30 2.16
N GLN A 62 -3.19 -12.24 1.95
CA GLN A 62 -2.58 -13.10 0.95
C GLN A 62 -2.70 -14.57 1.41
N ASN A 63 -3.48 -15.37 0.69
CA ASN A 63 -3.63 -16.80 0.97
C ASN A 63 -2.33 -17.55 0.65
N ASP A 64 -1.95 -18.51 1.51
CA ASP A 64 -0.77 -19.37 1.32
C ASP A 64 -0.85 -20.25 0.08
N LEU A 65 -2.06 -20.53 -0.41
CA LEU A 65 -2.33 -21.51 -1.46
C LEU A 65 -1.79 -21.13 -2.85
N GLY A 66 -1.56 -19.84 -3.14
CA GLY A 66 -1.09 -19.35 -4.45
C GLY A 66 0.42 -19.47 -4.68
N PHE A 67 1.22 -19.58 -3.60
CA PHE A 67 2.68 -19.63 -3.66
C PHE A 67 3.26 -21.03 -3.39
N LEU A 68 2.42 -22.03 -3.09
CA LEU A 68 2.84 -23.40 -2.76
C LEU A 68 3.60 -24.13 -3.88
N LYS A 69 3.69 -23.56 -5.10
CA LYS A 69 4.43 -24.16 -6.21
C LYS A 69 5.78 -23.51 -6.50
N ASP A 70 6.12 -22.40 -5.84
CA ASP A 70 7.38 -21.71 -6.10
C ASP A 70 8.19 -21.52 -4.81
N ILE A 71 9.13 -22.44 -4.62
CA ILE A 71 10.00 -22.55 -3.44
C ILE A 71 10.89 -21.31 -3.30
N TYR A 72 11.05 -20.51 -4.37
CA TYR A 72 11.77 -19.23 -4.36
C TYR A 72 10.89 -18.02 -4.03
N ILE A 73 9.56 -18.11 -4.15
CA ILE A 73 8.63 -17.01 -3.83
C ILE A 73 8.13 -17.08 -2.38
N SER A 74 8.25 -18.23 -1.71
CA SER A 74 7.88 -18.39 -0.30
C SER A 74 8.43 -17.34 0.70
N PRO A 75 9.64 -16.75 0.55
CA PRO A 75 10.09 -15.68 1.43
C PRO A 75 9.52 -14.30 1.08
N PHE A 76 8.89 -14.15 -0.10
CA PHE A 76 8.45 -12.86 -0.67
C PHE A 76 6.94 -12.62 -0.62
N LYS A 77 6.30 -13.00 0.50
CA LYS A 77 4.86 -12.90 0.67
C LYS A 77 4.43 -11.56 1.29
N PRO A 78 3.61 -10.73 0.61
CA PRO A 78 2.99 -9.57 1.23
C PRO A 78 1.97 -10.02 2.28
N ASP A 79 1.68 -9.17 3.27
CA ASP A 79 0.69 -9.51 4.30
C ASP A 79 -0.73 -9.48 3.70
N TYR A 80 -1.00 -8.47 2.86
CA TYR A 80 -2.24 -8.28 2.12
C TYR A 80 -1.96 -7.94 0.66
N THR A 81 -2.95 -8.19 -0.19
CA THR A 81 -2.88 -7.91 -1.63
C THR A 81 -4.18 -7.28 -2.10
N CYS A 82 -4.10 -6.33 -3.03
CA CYS A 82 -5.25 -5.91 -3.83
C CYS A 82 -5.23 -6.59 -5.19
N TYR A 83 -6.37 -7.16 -5.55
CA TYR A 83 -6.62 -7.80 -6.83
C TYR A 83 -7.59 -6.98 -7.67
N LEU A 84 -7.33 -6.93 -8.97
CA LEU A 84 -8.28 -6.53 -9.99
C LEU A 84 -9.13 -7.76 -10.38
N LYS A 85 -10.47 -7.65 -10.26
CA LYS A 85 -11.40 -8.64 -10.78
C LYS A 85 -11.54 -8.45 -12.29
N THR A 86 -11.15 -9.48 -13.04
CA THR A 86 -11.31 -9.50 -14.50
C THR A 86 -12.67 -10.07 -14.91
N ILE A 87 -13.04 -9.92 -16.18
CA ILE A 87 -14.33 -10.36 -16.75
C ILE A 87 -14.60 -11.86 -16.49
N ASN A 88 -13.54 -12.68 -16.42
CA ASN A 88 -13.66 -14.13 -16.22
C ASN A 88 -13.56 -14.54 -14.74
N ASN A 89 -13.77 -13.62 -13.79
CA ASN A 89 -13.54 -13.80 -12.35
C ASN A 89 -12.11 -14.19 -11.96
N LEU A 90 -11.13 -14.06 -12.88
CA LEU A 90 -9.72 -14.20 -12.53
C LEU A 90 -9.28 -12.97 -11.75
N LEU A 91 -8.50 -13.21 -10.70
CA LEU A 91 -7.91 -12.16 -9.86
C LEU A 91 -6.49 -11.88 -10.34
N LYS A 92 -6.24 -10.66 -10.80
CA LYS A 92 -4.88 -10.18 -11.11
C LYS A 92 -4.36 -9.38 -9.93
N GLN A 93 -3.24 -9.79 -9.35
CA GLN A 93 -2.55 -9.00 -8.33
C GLN A 93 -2.07 -7.68 -8.93
N ILE A 94 -2.39 -6.57 -8.29
CA ILE A 94 -2.00 -5.22 -8.74
C ILE A 94 -1.29 -4.41 -7.67
N LEU A 95 -1.40 -4.78 -6.40
CA LEU A 95 -0.80 -4.04 -5.28
C LEU A 95 -0.44 -4.99 -4.14
N ALA A 96 0.77 -4.85 -3.61
CA ALA A 96 1.19 -5.46 -2.36
C ALA A 96 0.96 -4.49 -1.20
N ILE A 97 0.60 -5.03 -0.04
CA ILE A 97 0.44 -4.25 1.19
C ILE A 97 1.16 -5.00 2.32
N LYS A 98 2.10 -4.31 2.94
CA LYS A 98 2.86 -4.79 4.09
C LYS A 98 2.41 -4.10 5.35
N ILE A 99 2.29 -4.88 6.42
CA ILE A 99 1.99 -4.35 7.74
C ILE A 99 3.14 -4.58 8.71
N ARG A 100 3.40 -3.58 9.54
CA ARG A 100 4.41 -3.62 10.61
C ARG A 100 3.82 -2.98 11.86
N ARG A 101 4.34 -3.33 13.03
CA ARG A 101 4.05 -2.55 14.23
C ARG A 101 4.75 -1.20 14.11
N TYR A 102 4.14 -0.13 14.63
CA TYR A 102 4.72 1.22 14.58
C TYR A 102 6.15 1.26 15.13
N ILE A 103 6.42 0.61 16.27
CA ILE A 103 7.78 0.57 16.89
C ILE A 103 8.89 0.06 15.94
N VAL A 104 8.55 -0.77 14.93
CA VAL A 104 9.53 -1.29 13.97
C VAL A 104 9.89 -0.22 12.93
N ILE A 105 8.99 0.75 12.72
CA ILE A 105 9.06 1.75 11.65
C ILE A 105 8.85 3.18 12.18
N GLU A 106 9.08 3.44 13.47
CA GLU A 106 8.88 4.77 14.07
C GLU A 106 9.78 5.84 13.42
N GLY A 107 10.98 5.44 12.98
CA GLY A 107 11.89 6.30 12.22
C GLY A 107 11.37 6.69 10.82
N PHE A 108 10.30 6.05 10.33
CA PHE A 108 9.71 6.32 9.02
C PHE A 108 8.85 7.59 8.98
N GLU A 109 8.49 8.15 10.14
CA GLU A 109 7.71 9.37 10.23
C GLU A 109 8.53 10.62 9.88
N ASN A 110 9.80 10.65 10.28
CA ASN A 110 10.58 11.88 10.39
C ASN A 110 11.80 11.97 9.45
N PHE A 111 12.06 10.97 8.61
CA PHE A 111 13.21 11.05 7.71
C PHE A 111 12.96 12.10 6.62
N ASP A 112 13.96 12.93 6.34
CA ASP A 112 13.89 13.99 5.34
C ASP A 112 14.41 13.52 3.96
N ASP A 113 14.56 14.45 3.02
CA ASP A 113 15.11 14.15 1.70
C ASP A 113 16.61 13.80 1.74
N GLU A 114 17.35 14.27 2.74
CA GLU A 114 18.78 13.97 2.91
C GLU A 114 19.00 12.58 3.52
N ASP A 115 18.17 12.18 4.48
CA ASP A 115 18.17 10.82 5.04
C ASP A 115 17.93 9.78 3.94
N LEU A 116 16.99 10.06 3.02
CA LEU A 116 16.73 9.23 1.85
C LEU A 116 17.93 9.11 0.91
N LYS A 117 18.61 10.23 0.63
CA LYS A 117 19.78 10.24 -0.27
C LYS A 117 20.96 9.50 0.34
N ARG A 118 21.19 9.70 1.64
CA ARG A 118 22.29 9.07 2.40
C ARG A 118 21.98 7.64 2.80
N GLN A 119 20.73 7.19 2.62
CA GLN A 119 20.22 5.91 3.09
C GLN A 119 20.50 5.71 4.59
N SER A 120 20.41 6.81 5.36
CA SER A 120 20.76 6.84 6.77
C SER A 120 19.58 6.37 7.62
N PHE A 121 19.24 5.08 7.50
CA PHE A 121 18.16 4.45 8.23
C PHE A 121 18.67 3.62 9.40
N SER A 122 17.85 3.44 10.44
CA SER A 122 18.12 2.40 11.41
C SER A 122 18.13 1.03 10.71
N ARG A 123 18.92 0.08 11.20
CA ARG A 123 19.01 -1.26 10.58
C ARG A 123 17.63 -1.95 10.40
N PRO A 124 16.72 -1.97 11.40
CA PRO A 124 15.39 -2.54 11.21
C PRO A 124 14.60 -1.89 10.06
N LEU A 125 14.80 -0.59 9.88
CA LEU A 125 14.11 0.21 8.88
C LEU A 125 14.67 -0.02 7.48
N HIS A 126 15.98 -0.12 7.36
CA HIS A 126 16.66 -0.55 6.15
C HIS A 126 16.17 -1.94 5.71
N ASP A 127 16.11 -2.90 6.64
CA ASP A 127 15.65 -4.26 6.37
C ASP A 127 14.19 -4.27 5.85
N VAL A 128 13.33 -3.38 6.36
CA VAL A 128 11.95 -3.21 5.87
C VAL A 128 11.93 -2.64 4.45
N ILE A 129 12.70 -1.58 4.16
CA ILE A 129 12.77 -0.99 2.81
C ILE A 129 13.28 -2.02 1.79
N GLU A 130 14.33 -2.76 2.14
CA GLU A 130 14.91 -3.79 1.29
C GLU A 130 13.90 -4.91 1.01
N GLN A 131 13.14 -5.35 2.01
CA GLN A 131 12.06 -6.31 1.81
C GLN A 131 10.98 -5.80 0.85
N LEU A 132 10.52 -4.55 1.01
CA LEU A 132 9.52 -3.94 0.12
C LEU A 132 10.06 -3.85 -1.32
N TYR A 133 11.29 -3.36 -1.48
CA TYR A 133 11.94 -3.30 -2.79
C TYR A 133 12.06 -4.68 -3.46
N ASN A 134 12.39 -5.71 -2.69
CA ASN A 134 12.44 -7.07 -3.22
C ASN A 134 11.05 -7.57 -3.61
N TYR A 135 10.00 -7.27 -2.85
CA TYR A 135 8.62 -7.66 -3.19
C TYR A 135 8.14 -6.99 -4.47
N ILE A 136 8.22 -5.66 -4.54
CA ILE A 136 7.81 -4.90 -5.73
C ILE A 136 8.60 -5.35 -6.97
N SER A 137 9.85 -5.80 -6.80
CA SER A 137 10.66 -6.32 -7.90
C SER A 137 10.30 -7.74 -8.33
N VAL A 138 10.22 -8.69 -7.39
CA VAL A 138 9.91 -10.10 -7.70
C VAL A 138 8.49 -10.27 -8.22
N LEU A 139 7.54 -9.49 -7.70
CA LEU A 139 6.14 -9.52 -8.13
C LEU A 139 5.86 -8.66 -9.36
N GLU A 140 6.90 -8.02 -9.94
CA GLU A 140 6.80 -7.10 -11.08
C GLU A 140 5.74 -5.99 -10.88
N LEU A 141 5.60 -5.53 -9.65
CA LEU A 141 4.67 -4.46 -9.29
C LEU A 141 5.34 -3.09 -9.48
N GLN A 142 4.51 -2.05 -9.61
CA GLN A 142 4.97 -0.65 -9.63
C GLN A 142 4.67 0.09 -8.34
N TYR A 143 3.75 -0.42 -7.53
CA TYR A 143 3.31 0.26 -6.33
C TYR A 143 3.16 -0.73 -5.18
N GLU A 144 3.39 -0.24 -3.97
CA GLU A 144 3.24 -0.99 -2.72
C GLU A 144 2.84 -0.03 -1.58
N ILE A 145 2.23 -0.57 -0.53
CA ILE A 145 1.91 0.18 0.69
C ILE A 145 2.57 -0.47 1.90
N LEU A 146 3.22 0.35 2.74
CA LEU A 146 3.58 -0.03 4.11
C LEU A 146 2.61 0.61 5.08
N SER A 147 2.15 -0.12 6.08
CA SER A 147 1.28 0.45 7.12
C SER A 147 1.57 -0.08 8.52
N SER A 148 1.46 0.81 9.50
CA SER A 148 1.33 0.45 10.92
C SER A 148 -0.09 0.58 11.45
N TYR A 149 -1.08 0.65 10.57
CA TYR A 149 -2.39 1.25 10.81
C TYR A 149 -2.31 2.74 11.12
N ASP A 150 -1.51 3.19 12.10
CA ASP A 150 -1.43 4.61 12.48
C ASP A 150 -0.89 5.51 11.38
N TYR A 151 0.05 4.97 10.61
CA TYR A 151 0.68 5.65 9.50
C TYR A 151 0.70 4.73 8.28
N HIS A 152 0.64 5.36 7.11
CA HIS A 152 0.66 4.70 5.81
C HIS A 152 1.69 5.39 4.92
N TRP A 153 2.53 4.59 4.28
CA TRP A 153 3.51 5.05 3.30
C TRP A 153 3.24 4.36 1.97
N PHE A 154 3.29 5.15 0.91
CA PHE A 154 3.01 4.70 -0.44
C PHE A 154 4.30 4.70 -1.24
N PHE A 155 4.56 3.58 -1.89
CA PHE A 155 5.79 3.33 -2.62
C PHE A 155 5.49 3.27 -4.11
N TYR A 156 6.41 3.80 -4.90
CA TYR A 156 6.37 3.77 -6.35
C TYR A 156 7.73 3.38 -6.92
N ARG A 157 7.73 2.40 -7.82
CA ARG A 157 8.87 1.97 -8.62
C ARG A 157 8.58 2.23 -10.10
N PRO A 158 9.34 3.10 -10.78
CA PRO A 158 9.14 3.37 -12.19
C PRO A 158 9.35 2.13 -13.06
N LYS A 159 8.47 1.89 -14.04
CA LYS A 159 8.60 0.76 -14.99
C LYS A 159 9.93 0.76 -15.74
N ASN A 160 10.38 1.97 -16.10
CA ASN A 160 11.55 2.18 -16.94
C ASN A 160 12.83 2.39 -16.12
N ASN A 161 12.73 2.43 -14.80
CA ASN A 161 13.88 2.50 -13.90
C ASN A 161 13.66 1.59 -12.70
N ASN A 162 14.17 0.38 -12.83
CA ASN A 162 13.95 -0.68 -11.87
C ASN A 162 14.81 -0.53 -10.60
N THR A 163 15.76 0.42 -10.56
CA THR A 163 16.66 0.70 -9.43
C THR A 163 16.14 1.79 -8.49
N GLU A 164 15.12 2.53 -8.91
CA GLU A 164 14.57 3.64 -8.13
C GLU A 164 13.33 3.21 -7.35
N LEU A 165 13.28 3.66 -6.09
CA LEU A 165 12.12 3.55 -5.23
C LEU A 165 11.76 4.92 -4.69
N TYR A 166 10.53 5.34 -4.93
CA TYR A 166 9.96 6.58 -4.44
C TYR A 166 9.05 6.27 -3.25
N ILE A 167 9.14 7.09 -2.20
CA ILE A 167 8.36 6.92 -0.98
C ILE A 167 7.59 8.22 -0.73
N SER A 168 6.29 8.14 -0.45
CA SER A 168 5.48 9.31 -0.07
C SER A 168 5.91 9.88 1.30
N HIS A 169 5.39 11.06 1.64
CA HIS A 169 5.29 11.41 3.06
C HIS A 169 4.31 10.45 3.76
N PRO A 170 4.52 10.16 5.06
CA PRO A 170 3.57 9.39 5.85
C PRO A 170 2.19 10.06 5.86
N LEU A 171 1.15 9.24 5.76
CA LEU A 171 -0.23 9.66 5.97
C LEU A 171 -0.75 9.04 7.28
N LYS A 172 -1.23 9.88 8.21
CA LYS A 172 -1.86 9.41 9.45
C LYS A 172 -3.21 8.75 9.16
N HIS A 173 -3.60 7.78 9.99
CA HIS A 173 -4.88 7.06 9.85
C HIS A 173 -6.10 7.99 9.85
N ASP A 174 -6.00 9.12 10.57
CA ASP A 174 -7.03 10.14 10.75
C ASP A 174 -6.82 11.36 9.83
N SER A 175 -5.88 11.29 8.89
CA SER A 175 -5.64 12.35 7.92
C SER A 175 -6.92 12.73 7.19
N THR A 176 -7.12 14.02 6.96
CA THR A 176 -8.19 14.57 6.13
C THR A 176 -7.68 15.15 4.81
N ASP A 177 -6.38 15.11 4.58
CA ASP A 177 -5.71 15.76 3.44
C ASP A 177 -4.54 14.89 2.94
N PRO A 178 -4.77 13.95 2.02
CA PRO A 178 -6.07 13.34 1.73
C PRO A 178 -6.50 12.38 2.86
N PRO A 179 -7.79 11.99 2.91
CA PRO A 179 -8.20 10.83 3.69
C PRO A 179 -7.48 9.55 3.25
N VAL A 180 -7.13 8.68 4.20
CA VAL A 180 -6.41 7.42 3.91
C VAL A 180 -7.14 6.56 2.89
N LEU A 181 -8.45 6.38 3.03
CA LEU A 181 -9.26 5.62 2.06
C LEU A 181 -9.15 6.20 0.65
N LYS A 182 -9.09 7.53 0.53
CA LYS A 182 -8.91 8.23 -0.73
C LYS A 182 -7.55 7.94 -1.34
N ALA A 183 -6.49 7.95 -0.53
CA ALA A 183 -5.12 7.65 -0.97
C ALA A 183 -4.98 6.20 -1.45
N TYR A 184 -5.56 5.22 -0.74
CA TYR A 184 -5.58 3.81 -1.16
C TYR A 184 -6.31 3.63 -2.49
N ALA A 185 -7.50 4.22 -2.59
CA ALA A 185 -8.29 4.17 -3.80
C ALA A 185 -7.58 4.82 -4.99
N TYR A 186 -6.96 5.98 -4.78
CA TYR A 186 -6.20 6.69 -5.80
C TYR A 186 -5.09 5.81 -6.37
N LEU A 187 -4.30 5.18 -5.50
CA LEU A 187 -3.22 4.28 -5.92
C LEU A 187 -3.74 3.10 -6.76
N VAL A 188 -4.86 2.51 -6.36
CA VAL A 188 -5.51 1.42 -7.09
C VAL A 188 -6.02 1.86 -8.47
N VAL A 189 -6.55 3.07 -8.59
CA VAL A 189 -7.02 3.58 -9.89
C VAL A 189 -5.84 3.88 -10.82
N LEU A 190 -4.77 4.50 -10.32
CA LEU A 190 -3.53 4.74 -11.08
C LEU A 190 -3.00 3.45 -11.71
N LEU A 191 -2.98 2.37 -10.94
CA LEU A 191 -2.60 1.05 -11.41
C LEU A 191 -3.46 0.62 -12.59
N THR A 192 -4.79 0.75 -12.50
CA THR A 192 -5.69 0.29 -13.56
C THR A 192 -5.77 1.16 -14.79
N ASP A 193 -5.64 2.47 -14.67
CA ASP A 193 -5.60 3.35 -15.85
C ASP A 193 -4.34 3.07 -16.67
N ARG A 194 -3.23 2.71 -16.02
CA ARG A 194 -2.01 2.20 -16.69
C ARG A 194 -2.15 0.78 -17.25
N PHE A 195 -3.20 0.03 -16.89
CA PHE A 195 -3.53 -1.28 -17.45
C PHE A 195 -4.61 -1.22 -18.56
N ARG A 196 -5.00 -0.04 -19.06
CA ARG A 196 -5.78 0.08 -20.30
C ARG A 196 -4.83 0.08 -21.52
N PRO A 197 -4.70 -1.03 -22.27
CA PRO A 197 -3.95 -1.04 -23.52
C PRO A 197 -4.59 -0.20 -24.64
N ASP A 198 -5.83 0.24 -24.47
CA ASP A 198 -6.68 0.90 -25.46
C ASP A 198 -6.44 2.42 -25.61
N LEU A 199 -5.43 2.98 -24.92
CA LEU A 199 -5.03 4.40 -25.00
C LEU A 199 -3.51 4.61 -25.14
N ALA A 200 -2.77 3.63 -25.65
CA ALA A 200 -1.35 3.77 -26.01
C ALA A 200 -1.14 3.57 -27.51
#